data_AF-A0A958BKX1-F1
#
_entry.id   AF-A0A958BKX1-F1
#
_cell.length_a   1.000
_cell.length_b   1.000
_cell.length_c   1.000
_cell.angle_alpha   90.00
_cell.angle_beta   90.00
_cell.angle_gamma   90.00
#
_symmetry.space_group_name_H-M   'P 1'
#
loop_
_entity.id
_entity.type
_entity.pdbx_description
1 polymer ?
#
loop_
_entity_poly.entity_id
_entity_poly.type
_entity_poly.pdbx_seq_one_letter_code
_entity_poly.pdbx_strand_id
1 'polypeptide(L)'
;MRAFVSLVALLAVLLAAPVVRAQEAAETAAPARQALALDATEKAEFFDEGERLFVEGQKKELEGDIGAACEIYKRVGTEFPESISAASALFQCAFLHDQREYDVNTAAPMYRQVLERYPSSRVSKKAQIRLANLAPFEGKWAQMYTEIQRVLAEKEKVDIADFEDSLFGMLEKNPEYPGADQLLFFLARTSFKQKRYERSRKFFLQVIRSYPGTQSAAFAYKGLGDLEFLEGKYALSTTYYDAATAVAEDLGMPPPSPLQRRKAHLYVARYRVLLGVLSLMAVCGMGLIYLAPTRRPEFGALVRSWGTSSLQLLPLFGILYGIAWYLVSDSDPSSALNIIGHEPLFVAMIYALVCVSLFVGMVVLPGAEHRPGGKAIFWTAFPLLLLGANFCLYYWLDLTMYLEYSLLGMKPNG
;
A
#
# COMPACT_ATOMS: atom_id res chain seq x y z
N MET A 1 -64.47 -39.87 -45.92
CA MET A 1 -63.87 -38.98 -46.93
C MET A 1 -63.91 -37.49 -46.54
N ARG A 2 -65.06 -36.92 -46.14
CA ARG A 2 -65.16 -35.50 -45.73
C ARG A 2 -64.25 -35.07 -44.56
N ALA A 3 -64.05 -35.93 -43.56
CA ALA A 3 -63.16 -35.63 -42.43
C ALA A 3 -61.67 -35.56 -42.81
N PHE A 4 -61.24 -36.27 -43.85
CA PHE A 4 -59.84 -36.31 -44.29
C PHE A 4 -59.49 -35.05 -45.11
N VAL A 5 -60.43 -34.57 -45.92
CA VAL A 5 -60.28 -33.33 -46.70
C VAL A 5 -60.18 -32.11 -45.78
N SER A 6 -60.95 -32.07 -44.69
CA SER A 6 -60.86 -30.98 -43.70
C SER A 6 -59.54 -30.97 -42.93
N LEU A 7 -58.94 -32.13 -42.65
CA LEU A 7 -57.67 -32.22 -41.92
C LEU A 7 -56.49 -31.71 -42.78
N VAL A 8 -56.47 -32.06 -44.07
CA VAL A 8 -55.43 -31.60 -45.00
C VAL A 8 -55.53 -30.10 -45.26
N ALA A 9 -56.75 -29.55 -45.37
CA ALA A 9 -56.96 -28.11 -45.49
C ALA A 9 -56.49 -27.36 -44.23
N LEU A 10 -56.77 -27.91 -43.03
CA LEU A 10 -56.31 -27.31 -41.77
C LEU A 10 -54.78 -27.32 -41.64
N LEU A 11 -54.13 -28.42 -42.06
CA LEU A 11 -52.67 -28.54 -42.05
C LEU A 11 -52.00 -27.59 -43.04
N ALA A 12 -52.58 -27.41 -44.23
CA ALA A 12 -52.08 -26.46 -45.23
C ALA A 12 -52.18 -25.01 -44.74
N VAL A 13 -53.27 -24.65 -44.05
CA VAL A 13 -53.44 -23.32 -43.44
C VAL A 13 -52.46 -23.09 -42.28
N LEU A 14 -52.23 -24.11 -41.43
CA LEU A 14 -51.28 -24.04 -40.33
C LEU A 14 -49.81 -23.94 -40.81
N LEU A 15 -49.47 -24.57 -41.92
CA LEU A 15 -48.13 -24.51 -42.52
C LEU A 15 -47.89 -23.22 -43.33
N ALA A 16 -48.92 -22.61 -43.91
CA ALA A 16 -48.82 -21.36 -44.67
C ALA A 16 -48.79 -20.11 -43.77
N ALA A 17 -49.43 -20.16 -42.60
CA ALA A 17 -49.48 -19.05 -41.63
C ALA A 17 -48.11 -18.47 -41.22
N PRO A 18 -47.04 -19.25 -40.95
CA PRO A 18 -45.73 -18.69 -40.61
C PRO A 18 -45.03 -18.02 -41.79
N VAL A 19 -45.26 -18.47 -43.03
CA VAL A 19 -44.63 -17.88 -44.23
C VAL A 19 -45.24 -16.53 -44.56
N VAL A 20 -46.57 -16.41 -44.48
CA VAL A 20 -47.28 -15.13 -44.68
C VAL A 20 -46.90 -14.12 -43.60
N ARG A 21 -46.82 -14.55 -42.33
CA ARG A 21 -46.35 -13.69 -41.23
C ARG A 21 -44.90 -13.25 -41.40
N ALA A 22 -44.03 -14.09 -41.98
CA ALA A 22 -42.65 -13.72 -42.26
C ALA A 22 -42.55 -12.71 -43.43
N GLN A 23 -43.40 -12.82 -44.45
CA GLN A 23 -43.49 -11.83 -45.52
C GLN A 23 -44.06 -10.49 -45.02
N GLU A 24 -45.13 -10.50 -44.24
CA GLU A 24 -45.69 -9.28 -43.63
C GLU A 24 -44.69 -8.62 -42.66
N ALA A 25 -43.94 -9.42 -41.89
CA ALA A 25 -42.87 -8.90 -41.02
C ALA A 25 -41.69 -8.31 -41.83
N ALA A 26 -41.38 -8.88 -42.99
CA ALA A 26 -40.35 -8.34 -43.89
C ALA A 26 -40.79 -7.05 -44.59
N GLU A 27 -42.06 -6.95 -45.01
CA GLU A 27 -42.64 -5.76 -45.62
C GLU A 27 -42.84 -4.62 -44.61
N THR A 28 -43.24 -4.93 -43.38
CA THR A 28 -43.34 -3.93 -42.30
C THR A 28 -41.97 -3.43 -41.80
N ALA A 29 -40.92 -4.24 -41.94
CA ALA A 29 -39.54 -3.84 -41.63
C ALA A 29 -38.85 -3.08 -42.77
N ALA A 30 -39.37 -3.13 -44.00
CA ALA A 30 -38.81 -2.42 -45.15
C ALA A 30 -38.71 -0.89 -44.96
N PRO A 31 -39.76 -0.16 -44.51
CA PRO A 31 -39.66 1.28 -44.27
C PRO A 31 -38.72 1.62 -43.11
N ALA A 32 -38.60 0.76 -42.09
CA ALA A 32 -37.64 0.95 -41.00
C ALA A 32 -36.19 0.79 -41.47
N ARG A 33 -35.91 -0.18 -42.35
CA ARG A 33 -34.60 -0.33 -43.02
C ARG A 33 -34.31 0.85 -43.94
N GLN A 34 -35.32 1.33 -44.66
CA GLN A 34 -35.19 2.49 -45.54
C GLN A 34 -34.93 3.77 -44.74
N ALA A 35 -35.59 3.95 -43.59
CA ALA A 35 -35.37 5.06 -42.66
C ALA A 35 -33.98 4.99 -41.99
N LEU A 36 -33.51 3.79 -41.62
CA LEU A 36 -32.13 3.59 -41.13
C LEU A 36 -31.08 3.80 -42.21
N ALA A 37 -31.37 3.40 -43.46
CA ALA A 37 -30.51 3.67 -44.60
C ALA A 37 -30.48 5.16 -44.91
N LEU A 38 -31.62 5.86 -44.80
CA LEU A 38 -31.74 7.31 -44.95
C LEU A 38 -30.97 8.06 -43.85
N ASP A 39 -31.09 7.67 -42.57
CA ASP A 39 -30.31 8.24 -41.45
C ASP A 39 -28.80 7.95 -41.58
N ALA A 40 -28.43 6.79 -42.12
CA ALA A 40 -27.04 6.47 -42.45
C ALA A 40 -26.51 7.29 -43.64
N THR A 41 -27.33 7.56 -44.65
CA THR A 41 -26.96 8.43 -45.77
C THR A 41 -26.93 9.90 -45.38
N GLU A 42 -27.84 10.39 -44.53
CA GLU A 42 -27.82 11.75 -43.99
C GLU A 42 -26.63 12.00 -43.05
N LYS A 43 -26.24 11.00 -42.24
CA LYS A 43 -24.97 11.05 -41.47
C LYS A 43 -23.75 11.01 -42.38
N ALA A 44 -23.79 10.25 -43.48
CA ALA A 44 -22.71 10.19 -44.46
C ALA A 44 -22.54 11.51 -45.24
N GLU A 45 -23.61 12.31 -45.42
CA GLU A 45 -23.56 13.65 -46.02
C GLU A 45 -22.91 14.70 -45.09
N PHE A 46 -22.77 14.42 -43.79
CA PHE A 46 -22.18 15.33 -42.81
C PHE A 46 -20.66 15.12 -42.58
N PHE A 47 -20.10 14.04 -43.12
CA PHE A 47 -18.70 13.70 -42.94
C PHE A 47 -17.87 14.18 -44.12
N ASP A 48 -16.95 15.12 -43.84
CA ASP A 48 -15.91 15.46 -44.81
C ASP A 48 -15.06 14.22 -45.13
N GLU A 49 -14.34 14.28 -46.25
CA GLU A 49 -13.52 13.15 -46.72
C GLU A 49 -12.41 12.77 -45.73
N GLY A 50 -11.94 13.72 -44.92
CA GLY A 50 -11.00 13.46 -43.83
C GLY A 50 -11.59 12.63 -42.70
N GLU A 51 -12.85 12.86 -42.33
CA GLU A 51 -13.56 12.06 -41.32
C GLU A 51 -13.81 10.63 -41.80
N ARG A 52 -14.15 10.46 -43.09
CA ARG A 52 -14.32 9.11 -43.68
C ARG A 52 -13.02 8.31 -43.65
N LEU A 53 -11.90 8.95 -44.00
CA LEU A 53 -10.57 8.33 -43.89
C LEU A 53 -10.18 8.08 -42.43
N PHE A 54 -10.53 8.97 -41.50
CA PHE A 54 -10.28 8.74 -40.08
C PHE A 54 -10.98 7.49 -39.57
N VAL A 55 -12.24 7.26 -39.97
CA VAL A 55 -12.98 6.03 -39.66
C VAL A 55 -12.34 4.80 -40.30
N GLU A 56 -11.80 4.91 -41.51
CA GLU A 56 -11.03 3.82 -42.14
C GLU A 56 -9.75 3.49 -41.35
N GLY A 57 -9.04 4.51 -40.88
CA GLY A 57 -7.87 4.34 -40.01
C GLY A 57 -8.23 3.62 -38.71
N GLN A 58 -9.34 3.98 -38.08
CA GLN A 58 -9.85 3.28 -36.88
C GLN A 58 -10.18 1.82 -37.16
N LYS A 59 -10.74 1.52 -38.33
CA LYS A 59 -11.00 0.14 -38.73
C LYS A 59 -9.70 -0.66 -38.85
N LYS A 60 -8.65 -0.09 -39.45
CA LYS A 60 -7.32 -0.72 -39.52
C LYS A 60 -6.68 -0.92 -38.16
N GLU A 61 -6.84 0.04 -37.26
CA GLU A 61 -6.40 -0.09 -35.87
C GLU A 61 -7.09 -1.26 -35.16
N LEU A 62 -8.41 -1.42 -35.35
CA LEU A 62 -9.18 -2.54 -34.80
C LEU A 62 -8.79 -3.90 -35.41
N GLU A 63 -8.37 -3.92 -36.67
CA GLU A 63 -7.80 -5.09 -37.34
C GLU A 63 -6.39 -5.45 -36.81
N GLY A 64 -5.77 -4.56 -36.03
CA GLY A 64 -4.43 -4.72 -35.47
C GLY A 64 -3.30 -4.31 -36.41
N ASP A 65 -3.63 -3.77 -37.59
CA ASP A 65 -2.66 -3.26 -38.55
C ASP A 65 -2.30 -1.82 -38.20
N ILE A 66 -1.40 -1.68 -37.22
CA ILE A 66 -0.93 -0.39 -36.70
C ILE A 66 -0.26 0.44 -37.81
N GLY A 67 0.52 -0.21 -38.67
CA GLY A 67 1.21 0.47 -39.78
C GLY A 67 0.21 1.09 -40.75
N ALA A 68 -0.76 0.31 -41.24
CA ALA A 68 -1.78 0.81 -42.15
C ALA A 68 -2.67 1.88 -41.51
N ALA A 69 -3.05 1.71 -40.24
CA ALA A 69 -3.82 2.71 -39.49
C ALA A 69 -3.07 4.05 -39.40
N CYS A 70 -1.80 4.01 -39.02
CA CYS A 70 -0.94 5.19 -38.93
C CYS A 70 -0.77 5.90 -40.27
N GLU A 71 -0.59 5.16 -41.38
CA GLU A 71 -0.50 5.76 -42.72
C GLU A 71 -1.81 6.47 -43.11
N ILE A 72 -2.97 5.86 -42.85
CA ILE A 72 -4.27 6.51 -43.10
C ILE A 72 -4.41 7.77 -42.22
N TYR A 73 -4.08 7.69 -40.93
CA TYR A 73 -4.15 8.83 -40.03
C TYR A 73 -3.23 10.00 -40.45
N LYS A 74 -2.02 9.70 -40.92
CA LYS A 74 -1.11 10.71 -41.49
C LYS A 74 -1.72 11.36 -42.73
N ARG A 75 -2.37 10.58 -43.59
CA ARG A 75 -3.09 11.11 -44.77
C ARG A 75 -4.20 12.07 -44.36
N VAL A 76 -5.02 11.74 -43.36
CA VAL A 76 -6.03 12.67 -42.84
C VAL A 76 -5.39 14.00 -42.41
N GLY A 77 -4.30 13.95 -41.65
CA GLY A 77 -3.61 15.17 -41.17
C GLY A 77 -2.85 15.97 -42.23
N THR A 78 -2.61 15.41 -43.42
CA THR A 78 -1.84 16.04 -44.52
C THR A 78 -2.73 16.45 -45.68
N GLU A 79 -3.61 15.57 -46.15
CA GLU A 79 -4.56 15.79 -47.25
C GLU A 79 -5.79 16.60 -46.78
N PHE A 80 -6.23 16.44 -45.53
CA PHE A 80 -7.45 17.06 -44.99
C PHE A 80 -7.20 17.87 -43.70
N PRO A 81 -6.27 18.84 -43.68
CA PRO A 81 -5.87 19.53 -42.45
C PRO A 81 -6.97 20.39 -41.81
N GLU A 82 -8.00 20.80 -42.55
CA GLU A 82 -9.14 21.56 -42.02
C GLU A 82 -10.25 20.65 -41.45
N SER A 83 -10.16 19.33 -41.68
CA SER A 83 -11.13 18.38 -41.14
C SER A 83 -11.10 18.41 -39.62
N ILE A 84 -12.28 18.28 -39.01
CA ILE A 84 -12.44 18.16 -37.55
C ILE A 84 -11.66 16.94 -37.03
N SER A 85 -11.45 15.94 -37.89
CA SER A 85 -10.70 14.72 -37.60
C SER A 85 -9.19 14.85 -37.75
N ALA A 86 -8.65 15.89 -38.39
CA ALA A 86 -7.21 15.99 -38.68
C ALA A 86 -6.33 15.96 -37.43
N ALA A 87 -6.72 16.71 -36.39
CA ALA A 87 -6.02 16.72 -35.11
C ALA A 87 -6.11 15.36 -34.40
N SER A 88 -7.30 14.74 -34.43
CA SER A 88 -7.57 13.44 -33.81
C SER A 88 -6.78 12.33 -34.50
N ALA A 89 -6.75 12.31 -35.83
CA ALA A 89 -5.99 11.33 -36.61
C ALA A 89 -4.50 11.37 -36.28
N LEU A 90 -3.89 12.56 -36.33
CA LEU A 90 -2.48 12.73 -35.99
C LEU A 90 -2.18 12.33 -34.54
N PHE A 91 -3.07 12.68 -33.60
CA PHE A 91 -2.97 12.25 -32.21
C PHE A 91 -3.05 10.72 -32.08
N GLN A 92 -3.95 10.05 -32.81
CA GLN A 92 -4.07 8.59 -32.74
C GLN A 92 -2.83 7.89 -33.29
N CYS A 93 -2.27 8.36 -34.41
CA CYS A 93 -1.02 7.84 -34.94
C CYS A 93 0.13 7.95 -33.90
N ALA A 94 0.28 9.13 -33.28
CA ALA A 94 1.25 9.33 -32.21
C ALA A 94 1.02 8.39 -31.01
N PHE A 95 -0.26 8.21 -30.63
CA PHE A 95 -0.66 7.35 -29.52
C PHE A 95 -0.39 5.87 -29.77
N LEU A 96 -0.55 5.40 -31.01
CA LEU A 96 -0.21 4.02 -31.37
C LEU A 96 1.29 3.76 -31.25
N HIS A 97 2.14 4.67 -31.75
CA HIS A 97 3.58 4.55 -31.59
C HIS A 97 4.00 4.64 -30.10
N ASP A 98 3.39 5.52 -29.30
CA ASP A 98 3.65 5.63 -27.85
C ASP A 98 3.27 4.34 -27.10
N GLN A 99 2.03 3.85 -27.28
CA GLN A 99 1.45 2.86 -26.37
C GLN A 99 1.49 1.42 -26.88
N ARG A 100 1.64 1.20 -28.19
CA ARG A 100 1.71 -0.15 -28.77
C ARG A 100 3.13 -0.54 -29.12
N GLU A 101 3.89 0.38 -29.70
CA GLU A 101 5.25 0.13 -30.17
C GLU A 101 6.32 0.64 -29.18
N TYR A 102 5.94 1.51 -28.24
CA TYR A 102 6.85 2.19 -27.32
C TYR A 102 7.97 2.95 -28.05
N ASP A 103 7.69 3.43 -29.26
CA ASP A 103 8.62 4.21 -30.08
C ASP A 103 8.49 5.70 -29.77
N VAL A 104 9.33 6.14 -28.83
CA VAL A 104 9.42 7.53 -28.38
C VAL A 104 9.82 8.47 -29.52
N ASN A 105 10.76 8.03 -30.38
CA ASN A 105 11.33 8.88 -31.42
C ASN A 105 10.34 9.18 -32.54
N THR A 106 9.37 8.29 -32.77
CA THR A 106 8.28 8.52 -33.72
C THR A 106 7.09 9.24 -33.06
N ALA A 107 6.70 8.84 -31.84
CA ALA A 107 5.53 9.39 -31.17
C ALA A 107 5.67 10.86 -30.75
N ALA A 108 6.82 11.24 -30.17
CA ALA A 108 7.01 12.57 -29.62
C ALA A 108 6.95 13.70 -30.67
N PRO A 109 7.60 13.59 -31.86
CA PRO A 109 7.44 14.57 -32.93
C PRO A 109 6.00 14.71 -33.42
N MET A 110 5.22 13.62 -33.47
CA MET A 110 3.82 13.68 -33.89
C MET A 110 2.95 14.41 -32.87
N TYR A 111 3.15 14.17 -31.56
CA TYR A 111 2.47 14.96 -30.53
C TYR A 111 2.83 16.44 -30.62
N ARG A 112 4.10 16.76 -30.89
CA ARG A 112 4.54 18.14 -31.12
C ARG A 112 3.81 18.78 -32.30
N GLN A 113 3.66 18.05 -33.40
CA GLN A 113 2.91 18.51 -34.56
C GLN A 113 1.42 18.73 -34.27
N VAL A 114 0.79 17.91 -33.40
CA VAL A 114 -0.59 18.17 -32.93
C VAL A 114 -0.68 19.52 -32.20
N LEU A 115 0.29 19.80 -31.32
CA LEU A 115 0.31 21.04 -30.54
C LEU A 115 0.59 22.27 -31.40
N GLU A 116 1.46 22.14 -32.40
CA GLU A 116 1.84 23.23 -33.32
C GLU A 116 0.72 23.55 -34.32
N ARG A 117 0.13 22.53 -34.94
CA ARG A 117 -0.86 22.72 -36.02
C ARG A 117 -2.29 22.88 -35.50
N TYR A 118 -2.60 22.27 -34.36
CA TYR A 118 -3.96 22.22 -33.82
C TYR A 118 -4.04 22.66 -32.36
N PRO A 119 -3.46 23.79 -31.93
CA PRO A 119 -3.33 24.16 -30.51
C PRO A 119 -4.67 24.22 -29.76
N SER A 120 -5.76 24.58 -30.44
CA SER A 120 -7.10 24.70 -29.86
C SER A 120 -7.95 23.42 -29.93
N SER A 121 -7.41 22.30 -30.44
CA SER A 121 -8.18 21.07 -30.58
C SER A 121 -8.46 20.38 -29.24
N ARG A 122 -9.50 19.53 -29.21
CA ARG A 122 -9.85 18.75 -28.02
C ARG A 122 -8.74 17.79 -27.57
N VAL A 123 -7.87 17.36 -28.50
CA VAL A 123 -6.78 16.41 -28.22
C VAL A 123 -5.47 17.07 -27.81
N SER A 124 -5.33 18.39 -27.98
CA SER A 124 -4.07 19.10 -27.72
C SER A 124 -3.63 18.99 -26.27
N LYS A 125 -4.55 19.12 -25.30
CA LYS A 125 -4.20 18.94 -23.88
C LYS A 125 -3.71 17.50 -23.59
N LYS A 126 -4.28 16.49 -24.26
CA LYS A 126 -3.82 15.10 -24.13
C LYS A 126 -2.44 14.92 -24.76
N ALA A 127 -2.22 15.48 -25.96
CA ALA A 127 -0.93 15.47 -26.65
C ALA A 127 0.17 16.11 -25.80
N GLN A 128 -0.15 17.24 -25.15
CA GLN A 128 0.78 17.96 -24.27
C GLN A 128 1.24 17.08 -23.10
N ILE A 129 0.31 16.41 -22.43
CA ILE A 129 0.64 15.53 -21.30
C ILE A 129 1.47 14.33 -21.77
N ARG A 130 1.10 13.73 -22.90
CA ARG A 130 1.83 12.58 -23.48
C ARG A 130 3.24 12.96 -23.88
N LEU A 131 3.42 14.07 -24.60
CA LEU A 131 4.72 14.59 -24.96
C LEU A 131 5.58 14.89 -23.74
N ALA A 132 5.02 15.53 -22.71
CA ALA A 132 5.76 15.82 -21.49
C ALA A 132 6.27 14.55 -20.78
N ASN A 133 5.50 13.46 -20.81
CA ASN A 133 5.89 12.18 -20.23
C ASN A 133 6.95 11.44 -21.06
N LEU A 134 6.95 11.62 -22.39
CA LEU A 134 7.88 10.97 -23.31
C LEU A 134 9.18 11.74 -23.50
N ALA A 135 9.14 13.07 -23.39
CA ALA A 135 10.27 13.96 -23.65
C ALA A 135 11.57 13.57 -22.91
N PRO A 136 11.55 13.13 -21.63
CA PRO A 136 12.77 12.69 -20.95
C PRO A 136 13.45 11.50 -21.65
N PHE A 137 12.69 10.67 -22.37
CA PHE A 137 13.17 9.45 -23.00
C PHE A 137 13.55 9.63 -24.48
N GLU A 138 13.42 10.84 -25.04
CA GLU A 138 13.85 11.12 -26.42
C GLU A 138 15.37 10.95 -26.59
N GLY A 139 15.80 10.67 -27.83
CA GLY A 139 17.22 10.60 -28.18
C GLY A 139 17.92 9.35 -27.61
N LYS A 140 18.97 9.54 -26.81
CA LYS A 140 19.82 8.41 -26.35
C LYS A 140 19.09 7.39 -25.48
N TRP A 141 17.95 7.76 -24.89
CA TRP A 141 17.17 6.91 -24.01
C TRP A 141 16.05 6.13 -24.70
N ALA A 142 15.72 6.46 -25.94
CA ALA A 142 14.54 5.91 -26.61
C ALA A 142 14.58 4.38 -26.69
N GLN A 143 15.72 3.83 -27.11
CA GLN A 143 15.91 2.37 -27.21
C GLN A 143 15.78 1.67 -25.86
N MET A 144 16.37 2.24 -24.80
CA MET A 144 16.29 1.68 -23.46
C MET A 144 14.86 1.75 -22.91
N TYR A 145 14.15 2.86 -23.14
CA TYR A 145 12.75 2.99 -22.77
C TYR A 145 11.90 1.91 -23.45
N THR A 146 12.03 1.72 -24.77
CA THR A 146 11.31 0.68 -25.52
C THR A 146 11.57 -0.71 -24.93
N GLU A 147 12.83 -1.04 -24.64
CA GLU A 147 13.18 -2.36 -24.09
C GLU A 147 12.63 -2.54 -22.67
N ILE A 148 12.68 -1.50 -21.81
CA ILE A 148 12.05 -1.55 -20.49
C ILE A 148 10.55 -1.81 -20.61
N GLN A 149 9.84 -1.09 -21.49
CA GLN A 149 8.40 -1.30 -21.68
C GLN A 149 8.08 -2.72 -22.18
N ARG A 150 8.91 -3.26 -23.08
CA ARG A 150 8.78 -4.64 -23.56
C ARG A 150 8.92 -5.64 -22.41
N VAL A 151 9.94 -5.49 -21.56
CA VAL A 151 10.14 -6.34 -20.38
C VAL A 151 8.98 -6.19 -19.39
N LEU A 152 8.49 -4.97 -19.15
CA LEU A 152 7.33 -4.72 -18.29
C LEU A 152 6.06 -5.40 -18.81
N ALA A 153 5.84 -5.43 -20.12
CA ALA A 153 4.70 -6.09 -20.76
C ALA A 153 4.74 -7.63 -20.64
N GLU A 154 5.94 -8.20 -20.50
CA GLU A 154 6.16 -9.65 -20.37
C GLU A 154 6.22 -10.13 -18.91
N LYS A 155 6.01 -9.24 -17.93
CA LYS A 155 6.14 -9.52 -16.49
C LYS A 155 5.42 -10.78 -16.01
N GLU A 156 4.24 -11.08 -16.54
CA GLU A 156 3.44 -12.24 -16.11
C GLU A 156 3.94 -13.57 -16.67
N LYS A 157 4.81 -13.55 -17.70
CA LYS A 157 5.31 -14.73 -18.39
C LYS A 157 6.65 -15.23 -17.85
N VAL A 158 7.36 -14.40 -17.10
CA VAL A 158 8.75 -14.64 -16.66
C VAL A 158 8.79 -14.80 -15.14
N ASP A 159 9.76 -15.57 -14.63
CA ASP A 159 10.00 -15.61 -13.18
C ASP A 159 10.30 -14.19 -12.66
N ILE A 160 9.70 -13.84 -11.54
CA ILE A 160 9.77 -12.49 -11.03
C ILE A 160 11.19 -12.12 -10.55
N ALA A 161 12.04 -13.09 -10.19
CA ALA A 161 13.45 -12.83 -9.91
C ALA A 161 14.23 -12.47 -11.18
N ASP A 162 14.08 -13.26 -12.25
CA ASP A 162 14.75 -12.99 -13.53
C ASP A 162 14.29 -11.65 -14.14
N PHE A 163 13.00 -11.34 -14.00
CA PHE A 163 12.43 -10.04 -14.37
C PHE A 163 13.06 -8.88 -13.57
N GLU A 164 13.19 -9.04 -12.25
CA GLU A 164 13.82 -8.04 -11.38
C GLU A 164 15.29 -7.82 -11.76
N ASP A 165 16.05 -8.90 -11.97
CA ASP A 165 17.48 -8.85 -12.32
C ASP A 165 17.72 -8.26 -13.72
N SER A 166 16.84 -8.56 -14.68
CA SER A 166 16.91 -7.97 -16.03
C SER A 166 16.79 -6.45 -16.00
N LEU A 167 15.72 -5.94 -15.38
CA LEU A 167 15.48 -4.50 -15.26
C LEU A 167 16.55 -3.80 -14.42
N PHE A 168 16.98 -4.45 -13.32
CA PHE A 168 18.02 -3.90 -12.47
C PHE A 168 19.36 -3.82 -13.19
N GLY A 169 19.75 -4.86 -13.94
CA GLY A 169 20.99 -4.86 -14.73
C GLY A 169 21.01 -3.79 -15.84
N MET A 170 19.85 -3.43 -16.40
CA MET A 170 19.74 -2.30 -17.32
C MET A 170 20.02 -0.96 -16.63
N LEU A 171 19.52 -0.79 -15.40
CA LEU A 171 19.73 0.41 -14.58
C LEU A 171 21.16 0.53 -14.05
N GLU A 172 21.78 -0.57 -13.63
CA GLU A 172 23.18 -0.55 -13.16
C GLU A 172 24.14 -0.06 -14.25
N LYS A 173 23.86 -0.40 -15.51
CA LYS A 173 24.64 0.06 -16.66
C LYS A 173 24.33 1.51 -17.07
N ASN A 174 23.18 2.05 -16.66
CA ASN A 174 22.66 3.35 -17.08
C ASN A 174 22.02 4.10 -15.90
N PRO A 175 22.78 4.46 -14.86
CA PRO A 175 22.25 5.10 -13.66
C PRO A 175 21.63 6.47 -13.93
N GLU A 176 22.02 7.16 -15.00
CA GLU A 176 21.48 8.46 -15.39
C GLU A 176 20.16 8.38 -16.19
N TYR A 177 19.58 7.18 -16.35
CA TYR A 177 18.30 7.00 -17.03
C TYR A 177 17.20 7.84 -16.35
N PRO A 178 16.46 8.70 -17.06
CA PRO A 178 15.54 9.67 -16.44
C PRO A 178 14.40 9.05 -15.60
N GLY A 179 14.06 7.79 -15.84
CA GLY A 179 13.06 7.04 -15.07
C GLY A 179 13.66 6.06 -14.05
N ALA A 180 14.95 6.18 -13.72
CA ALA A 180 15.65 5.21 -12.89
C ALA A 180 15.08 5.11 -11.47
N ASP A 181 14.75 6.25 -10.85
CA ASP A 181 14.16 6.30 -9.52
C ASP A 181 12.80 5.61 -9.47
N GLN A 182 11.95 5.87 -10.47
CA GLN A 182 10.63 5.26 -10.62
C GLN A 182 10.73 3.76 -10.87
N LEU A 183 11.67 3.32 -11.71
CA LEU A 183 11.87 1.91 -12.03
C LEU A 183 12.41 1.14 -10.81
N LEU A 184 13.38 1.70 -10.08
CA LEU A 184 13.86 1.11 -8.81
C LEU A 184 12.75 1.03 -7.77
N PHE A 185 11.94 2.08 -7.64
CA PHE A 185 10.79 2.07 -6.73
C PHE A 185 9.75 1.02 -7.14
N PHE A 186 9.52 0.85 -8.45
CA PHE A 186 8.65 -0.20 -8.97
C PHE A 186 9.18 -1.61 -8.64
N LEU A 187 10.48 -1.84 -8.78
CA LEU A 187 11.14 -3.09 -8.37
C LEU A 187 10.95 -3.33 -6.87
N ALA A 188 11.22 -2.31 -6.04
CA ALA A 188 11.03 -2.38 -4.59
C ALA A 188 9.59 -2.77 -4.20
N ARG A 189 8.58 -2.14 -4.80
CA ARG A 189 7.16 -2.46 -4.57
C ARG A 189 6.77 -3.83 -5.08
N THR A 190 7.36 -4.26 -6.19
CA THR A 190 7.12 -5.59 -6.76
C THR A 190 7.64 -6.65 -5.82
N SER A 191 8.89 -6.53 -5.36
CA SER A 191 9.46 -7.43 -4.35
C SER A 191 8.66 -7.41 -3.04
N PHE A 192 8.18 -6.23 -2.60
CA PHE A 192 7.33 -6.08 -1.41
C PHE A 192 6.04 -6.90 -1.53
N LYS A 193 5.33 -6.77 -2.66
CA LYS A 193 4.08 -7.53 -2.91
C LYS A 193 4.30 -9.04 -2.93
N GLN A 194 5.47 -9.47 -3.39
CA GLN A 194 5.87 -10.87 -3.40
C GLN A 194 6.43 -11.36 -2.05
N LYS A 195 6.33 -10.55 -0.98
CA LYS A 195 6.86 -10.84 0.37
C LYS A 195 8.37 -11.09 0.40
N ARG A 196 9.11 -10.68 -0.64
CA ARG A 196 10.57 -10.73 -0.71
C ARG A 196 11.15 -9.50 -0.01
N TYR A 197 10.92 -9.40 1.30
CA TYR A 197 11.15 -8.18 2.08
C TYR A 197 12.62 -7.72 2.07
N GLU A 198 13.58 -8.65 2.15
CA GLU A 198 15.01 -8.31 2.06
C GLU A 198 15.38 -7.65 0.73
N ARG A 199 14.85 -8.16 -0.38
CA ARG A 199 15.10 -7.61 -1.71
C ARG A 199 14.41 -6.25 -1.87
N SER A 200 13.17 -6.16 -1.41
CA SER A 200 12.39 -4.91 -1.39
C SER A 200 13.12 -3.80 -0.61
N ARG A 201 13.64 -4.14 0.57
CA ARG A 201 14.44 -3.27 1.44
C ARG A 201 15.67 -2.74 0.72
N LYS A 202 16.42 -3.60 0.02
CA LYS A 202 17.59 -3.19 -0.77
C LYS A 202 17.21 -2.16 -1.84
N PHE A 203 16.17 -2.42 -2.62
CA PHE A 203 15.73 -1.47 -3.65
C PHE A 203 15.22 -0.15 -3.07
N PHE A 204 14.41 -0.17 -2.00
CA PHE A 204 13.97 1.09 -1.36
C PHE A 204 15.15 1.91 -0.85
N LEU A 205 16.14 1.27 -0.19
CA LEU A 205 17.34 1.96 0.26
C LEU A 205 18.14 2.53 -0.91
N GLN A 206 18.19 1.85 -2.04
CA GLN A 206 18.87 2.35 -3.24
C GLN A 206 18.17 3.57 -3.83
N VAL A 207 16.83 3.58 -3.88
CA VAL A 207 16.07 4.78 -4.30
C VAL A 207 16.43 5.97 -3.40
N ILE A 208 16.42 5.78 -2.08
CA ILE A 208 16.73 6.85 -1.12
C ILE A 208 18.18 7.35 -1.26
N ARG A 209 19.14 6.44 -1.45
CA ARG A 209 20.55 6.79 -1.55
C ARG A 209 20.89 7.51 -2.85
N SER A 210 20.32 7.04 -3.96
CA SER A 210 20.63 7.57 -5.29
C SER A 210 19.76 8.76 -5.68
N TYR A 211 18.54 8.86 -5.14
CA TYR A 211 17.53 9.84 -5.55
C TYR A 211 16.76 10.47 -4.37
N PRO A 212 17.42 10.97 -3.31
CA PRO A 212 16.80 11.31 -2.01
C PRO A 212 15.67 12.36 -2.08
N GLY A 213 15.69 13.24 -3.07
CA GLY A 213 14.71 14.32 -3.22
C GLY A 213 13.59 14.05 -4.21
N THR A 214 13.44 12.82 -4.73
CA THR A 214 12.37 12.53 -5.70
C THR A 214 11.10 12.04 -5.01
N GLN A 215 9.98 12.11 -5.73
CA GLN A 215 8.72 11.53 -5.28
C GLN A 215 8.87 10.02 -4.98
N SER A 216 9.71 9.33 -5.75
CA SER A 216 10.05 7.92 -5.55
C SER A 216 10.75 7.70 -4.20
N ALA A 217 11.61 8.61 -3.76
CA ALA A 217 12.25 8.54 -2.43
C ALA A 217 11.25 8.75 -1.29
N ALA A 218 10.32 9.72 -1.40
CA ALA A 218 9.26 9.88 -0.40
C ALA A 218 8.45 8.58 -0.23
N PHE A 219 8.10 7.94 -1.35
CA PHE A 219 7.40 6.65 -1.29
C PHE A 219 8.29 5.48 -0.88
N ALA A 220 9.59 5.51 -1.15
CA ALA A 220 10.54 4.49 -0.72
C ALA A 220 10.75 4.54 0.79
N TYR A 221 10.86 5.73 1.39
CA TYR A 221 10.85 5.92 2.84
C TYR A 221 9.58 5.34 3.45
N LYS A 222 8.42 5.65 2.86
CA LYS A 222 7.15 5.05 3.30
C LYS A 222 7.17 3.52 3.19
N GLY A 223 7.71 2.97 2.11
CA GLY A 223 7.84 1.52 1.90
C GLY A 223 8.73 0.84 2.94
N LEU A 224 9.85 1.47 3.33
CA LEU A 224 10.65 1.02 4.46
C LEU A 224 9.89 1.13 5.77
N GLY A 225 9.18 2.24 6.00
CA GLY A 225 8.31 2.40 7.17
C GLY A 225 7.31 1.27 7.33
N ASP A 226 6.67 0.85 6.23
CA ASP A 226 5.76 -0.31 6.20
C ASP A 226 6.48 -1.63 6.49
N LEU A 227 7.68 -1.85 5.93
CA LEU A 227 8.48 -3.04 6.19
C LEU A 227 8.83 -3.16 7.67
N GLU A 228 9.36 -2.09 8.27
CA GLU A 228 9.70 -2.09 9.69
C GLU A 228 8.46 -2.22 10.58
N PHE A 229 7.34 -1.65 10.15
CA PHE A 229 6.07 -1.81 10.86
C PHE A 229 5.65 -3.28 10.89
N LEU A 230 5.74 -3.99 9.76
CA LEU A 230 5.44 -5.42 9.66
C LEU A 230 6.39 -6.28 10.50
N GLU A 231 7.64 -5.85 10.63
CA GLU A 231 8.64 -6.49 11.50
C GLU A 231 8.50 -6.09 12.98
N GLY A 232 7.51 -5.28 13.36
CA GLY A 232 7.31 -4.84 14.74
C GLY A 232 8.33 -3.81 15.24
N LYS A 233 9.20 -3.31 14.36
CA LYS A 233 10.22 -2.27 14.65
C LYS A 233 9.59 -0.88 14.58
N TYR A 234 8.63 -0.62 15.49
CA TYR A 234 7.79 0.58 15.42
C TYR A 234 8.57 1.90 15.54
N ALA A 235 9.64 1.95 16.34
CA ALA A 235 10.46 3.16 16.46
C ALA A 235 11.15 3.50 15.13
N LEU A 236 11.75 2.51 14.47
CA LEU A 236 12.38 2.70 13.17
C LEU A 236 11.34 3.02 12.07
N SER A 237 10.17 2.37 12.14
CA SER A 237 9.03 2.66 11.28
C SER A 237 8.59 4.13 11.38
N THR A 238 8.50 4.70 12.60
CA THR A 238 8.17 6.12 12.77
C THR A 238 9.19 7.04 12.11
N THR A 239 10.49 6.77 12.27
CA THR A 239 11.56 7.54 11.64
C THR A 239 11.41 7.57 10.12
N TYR A 240 11.12 6.43 9.50
CA TYR A 240 10.93 6.37 8.05
C TYR A 240 9.64 7.06 7.58
N TYR A 241 8.53 6.95 8.32
CA TYR A 241 7.31 7.69 7.98
C TYR A 241 7.46 9.21 8.15
N ASP A 242 8.23 9.65 9.15
CA ASP A 242 8.56 11.06 9.36
C ASP A 242 9.44 11.57 8.21
N ALA A 243 10.47 10.81 7.81
CA ALA A 243 11.29 11.13 6.65
C ALA A 243 10.48 11.18 5.34
N ALA A 244 9.56 10.23 5.14
CA ALA A 244 8.66 10.22 4.00
C ALA A 244 7.76 11.48 3.94
N THR A 245 7.32 11.95 5.11
CA THR A 245 6.51 13.16 5.25
C THR A 245 7.33 14.42 4.95
N ALA A 246 8.56 14.51 5.46
CA ALA A 246 9.44 15.64 5.22
C ALA A 246 9.76 15.82 3.72
N VAL A 247 10.15 14.73 3.03
CA VAL A 247 10.41 14.79 1.58
C VAL A 247 9.14 15.14 0.80
N ALA A 248 7.98 14.64 1.23
CA ALA A 248 6.70 14.97 0.62
C ALA A 248 6.34 16.46 0.77
N GLU A 249 6.57 17.04 1.95
CA GLU A 249 6.35 18.46 2.22
C GLU A 249 7.27 19.34 1.37
N ASP A 250 8.55 19.00 1.26
CA ASP A 250 9.52 19.70 0.41
C ASP A 250 9.09 19.70 -1.07
N LEU A 251 8.44 18.62 -1.52
CA LEU A 251 7.91 18.48 -2.87
C LEU A 251 6.50 19.09 -3.06
N GLY A 252 5.90 19.64 -2.00
CA GLY A 252 4.53 20.18 -2.04
C GLY A 252 3.46 19.12 -2.26
N MET A 253 3.74 17.85 -1.93
CA MET A 253 2.80 16.74 -2.05
C MET A 253 2.22 16.35 -0.68
N PRO A 254 1.01 15.77 -0.63
CA PRO A 254 0.44 15.31 0.64
C PRO A 254 1.28 14.18 1.25
N PRO A 255 1.36 14.12 2.60
CA PRO A 255 2.18 13.12 3.29
C PRO A 255 1.71 11.70 2.96
N PRO A 256 2.64 10.77 2.65
CA PRO A 256 2.27 9.42 2.30
C PRO A 256 1.84 8.62 3.54
N SER A 257 0.66 8.02 3.49
CA SER A 257 0.09 7.14 4.54
C SER A 257 0.04 7.74 5.97
N PRO A 258 -0.63 8.88 6.18
CA PRO A 258 -0.69 9.54 7.49
C PRO A 258 -1.28 8.65 8.59
N LEU A 259 -2.18 7.73 8.22
CA LEU A 259 -2.77 6.77 9.16
C LEU A 259 -1.75 5.75 9.68
N GLN A 260 -0.88 5.20 8.81
CA GLN A 260 0.12 4.21 9.24
C GLN A 260 1.21 4.86 10.08
N ARG A 261 1.62 6.07 9.71
CA ARG A 261 2.47 6.93 10.54
C ARG A 261 1.90 7.10 11.94
N ARG A 262 0.63 7.53 12.05
CA ARG A 262 -0.04 7.72 13.35
C ARG A 262 -0.12 6.43 14.15
N LYS A 263 -0.42 5.30 13.50
CA LYS A 263 -0.42 3.98 14.14
C LYS A 263 0.96 3.64 14.70
N ALA A 264 2.04 3.79 13.92
CA ALA A 264 3.40 3.53 14.37
C ALA A 264 3.78 4.38 15.60
N HIS A 265 3.48 5.67 15.56
CA HIS A 265 3.70 6.58 16.70
C HIS A 265 2.91 6.17 17.94
N LEU A 266 1.67 5.70 17.77
CA LEU A 266 0.85 5.18 18.86
C LEU A 266 1.46 3.92 19.50
N TYR A 267 1.97 2.97 18.69
CA TYR A 267 2.65 1.79 19.22
C TYR A 267 3.88 2.16 20.04
N VAL A 268 4.70 3.11 19.56
CA VAL A 268 5.87 3.61 20.30
C VAL A 268 5.43 4.30 21.60
N ALA A 269 4.41 5.15 21.56
CA ALA A 269 3.89 5.84 22.74
C ALA A 269 3.36 4.87 23.80
N ARG A 270 2.60 3.85 23.38
CA ARG A 270 2.11 2.78 24.27
C ARG A 270 3.26 2.08 24.98
N TYR A 271 4.31 1.72 24.24
CA TYR A 271 5.49 1.07 24.79
C TYR A 271 6.23 1.95 25.81
N ARG A 272 6.37 3.26 25.52
CA ARG A 272 6.97 4.23 26.45
C ARG A 272 6.15 4.42 27.73
N VAL A 273 4.82 4.52 27.62
CA VAL A 273 3.92 4.63 28.79
C VAL A 273 4.03 3.38 29.64
N LEU A 274 4.03 2.19 29.04
CA LEU A 274 4.18 0.92 29.75
C LEU A 274 5.50 0.87 30.54
N LEU A 275 6.63 1.22 29.91
CA LEU A 275 7.93 1.34 30.58
C LEU A 275 7.91 2.36 31.73
N GLY A 276 7.23 3.49 31.54
CA GLY A 276 7.03 4.50 32.59
C GLY A 276 6.23 3.96 33.78
N VAL A 277 5.17 3.20 33.54
CA VAL A 277 4.36 2.59 34.61
C VAL A 277 5.13 1.50 35.33
N LEU A 278 5.84 0.62 34.61
CA LEU A 278 6.67 -0.44 35.21
C LEU A 278 7.79 0.14 36.08
N SER A 279 8.46 1.19 35.61
CA SER A 279 9.49 1.88 36.40
C SER A 279 8.90 2.55 37.65
N LEU A 280 7.75 3.20 37.55
CA LEU A 280 7.07 3.78 38.71
C LEU A 280 6.66 2.70 39.73
N MET A 281 6.11 1.57 39.28
CA MET A 281 5.75 0.45 40.16
C MET A 281 6.98 -0.11 40.89
N ALA A 282 8.12 -0.24 40.19
CA ALA A 282 9.36 -0.68 40.80
C ALA A 282 9.84 0.29 41.90
N VAL A 283 9.78 1.60 41.64
CA VAL A 283 10.14 2.65 42.61
C VAL A 283 9.20 2.64 43.82
N CYS A 284 7.89 2.57 43.60
CA CYS A 284 6.89 2.49 44.67
C CYS A 284 7.07 1.22 45.52
N GLY A 285 7.36 0.07 44.88
CA GLY A 285 7.66 -1.18 45.57
C GLY A 285 8.87 -1.06 46.50
N MET A 286 9.97 -0.46 46.03
CA MET A 286 11.14 -0.18 46.87
C MET A 286 10.80 0.78 48.03
N GLY A 287 10.02 1.83 47.77
CA GLY A 287 9.60 2.78 48.79
C GLY A 287 8.77 2.14 49.91
N LEU A 288 7.83 1.24 49.55
CA LEU A 288 7.03 0.51 50.52
C LEU A 288 7.87 -0.46 51.36
N ILE A 289 8.87 -1.12 50.78
CA ILE A 289 9.82 -1.95 51.52
C ILE A 289 10.60 -1.10 52.53
N TYR A 290 11.01 0.12 52.14
CA TYR A 290 11.77 1.02 53.01
C TYR A 290 10.93 1.63 54.14
N LEU A 291 9.65 1.93 53.88
CA LEU A 291 8.73 2.58 54.82
C LEU A 291 7.93 1.61 55.69
N ALA A 292 7.96 0.31 55.42
CA ALA A 292 7.22 -0.68 56.20
C ALA A 292 7.65 -0.62 57.69
N PRO A 293 6.74 -0.29 58.63
CA PRO A 293 7.10 -0.11 60.04
C PRO A 293 7.50 -1.45 60.65
N THR A 294 8.80 -1.64 60.87
CA THR A 294 9.37 -2.83 61.50
C THR A 294 9.01 -2.84 62.99
N ARG A 295 7.86 -3.42 63.34
CA ARG A 295 7.44 -3.61 64.75
C ARG A 295 8.17 -4.76 65.47
N ARG A 296 9.10 -5.45 64.80
CA ARG A 296 10.06 -6.36 65.44
C ARG A 296 11.49 -5.80 65.26
N PRO A 297 12.26 -5.60 66.34
CA PRO A 297 13.61 -5.03 66.25
C PRO A 297 14.57 -5.92 65.43
N GLU A 298 14.37 -7.24 65.44
CA GLU A 298 15.13 -8.21 64.63
C GLU A 298 14.87 -8.08 63.13
N PHE A 299 13.62 -7.82 62.74
CA PHE A 299 13.26 -7.59 61.33
C PHE A 299 13.72 -6.20 60.86
N GLY A 300 13.68 -5.20 61.74
CA GLY A 300 14.28 -3.90 61.48
C GLY A 300 15.81 -3.96 61.36
N ALA A 301 16.48 -4.90 62.02
CA ALA A 301 17.91 -5.16 61.85
C ALA A 301 18.21 -5.92 60.54
N LEU A 302 17.37 -6.88 60.16
CA LEU A 302 17.46 -7.60 58.88
C LEU A 302 17.17 -6.69 57.68
N VAL A 303 16.15 -5.82 57.77
CA VAL A 303 15.83 -4.83 56.72
C VAL A 303 16.88 -3.71 56.68
N ARG A 304 17.54 -3.36 57.80
CA ARG A 304 18.67 -2.42 57.79
C ARG A 304 19.97 -3.06 57.29
N SER A 305 20.23 -4.34 57.57
CA SER A 305 21.34 -5.08 56.97
C SER A 305 21.09 -5.32 55.48
N TRP A 306 19.85 -5.60 55.08
CA TRP A 306 19.44 -5.61 53.69
C TRP A 306 19.37 -4.20 53.11
N GLY A 307 19.16 -3.14 53.87
CA GLY A 307 19.16 -1.75 53.40
C GLY A 307 20.54 -1.36 52.85
N THR A 308 21.60 -1.89 53.47
CA THR A 308 22.97 -1.75 52.93
C THR A 308 23.25 -2.70 51.75
N SER A 309 22.61 -3.87 51.67
CA SER A 309 22.73 -4.83 50.54
C SER A 309 21.77 -4.61 49.37
N SER A 310 20.66 -3.89 49.56
CA SER A 310 19.66 -3.56 48.52
C SER A 310 20.05 -2.28 47.80
N LEU A 311 20.80 -1.40 48.46
CA LEU A 311 21.64 -0.39 47.79
C LEU A 311 22.72 -1.03 46.89
N GLN A 312 23.14 -2.28 47.13
CA GLN A 312 23.99 -3.03 46.19
C GLN A 312 23.22 -3.66 45.03
N LEU A 313 21.89 -3.78 45.14
CA LEU A 313 21.01 -4.18 44.04
C LEU A 313 20.54 -2.99 43.19
N LEU A 314 20.68 -1.75 43.67
CA LEU A 314 20.43 -0.53 42.89
C LEU A 314 21.30 -0.45 41.62
N PRO A 315 22.59 -0.81 41.65
CA PRO A 315 23.38 -1.05 40.46
C PRO A 315 22.79 -2.14 39.57
N LEU A 316 22.31 -3.25 40.13
CA LEU A 316 21.71 -4.35 39.35
C LEU A 316 20.41 -3.93 38.68
N PHE A 317 19.54 -3.17 39.38
CA PHE A 317 18.32 -2.58 38.82
C PHE A 317 18.62 -1.47 37.82
N GLY A 318 19.65 -0.65 38.06
CA GLY A 318 20.15 0.35 37.12
C GLY A 318 20.79 -0.28 35.88
N ILE A 319 21.44 -1.45 36.02
CA ILE A 319 21.97 -2.26 34.94
C ILE A 319 20.82 -2.95 34.21
N LEU A 320 19.82 -3.52 34.88
CA LEU A 320 18.65 -4.13 34.23
C LEU A 320 17.77 -3.09 33.55
N TYR A 321 17.60 -1.92 34.15
CA TYR A 321 16.93 -0.77 33.56
C TYR A 321 17.75 -0.19 32.40
N GLY A 322 19.07 -0.11 32.55
CA GLY A 322 20.01 0.32 31.52
C GLY A 322 20.07 -0.67 30.35
N ILE A 323 20.01 -1.98 30.60
CA ILE A 323 19.91 -3.04 29.59
C ILE A 323 18.54 -3.02 28.94
N ALA A 324 17.45 -2.86 29.70
CA ALA A 324 16.11 -2.70 29.13
C ALA A 324 16.03 -1.42 28.28
N TRP A 325 16.61 -0.32 28.73
CA TRP A 325 16.71 0.94 27.99
C TRP A 325 17.62 0.80 26.77
N TYR A 326 18.77 0.14 26.87
CA TYR A 326 19.74 -0.10 25.79
C TYR A 326 19.17 -1.03 24.72
N LEU A 327 18.55 -2.15 25.11
CA LEU A 327 17.83 -3.05 24.19
C LEU A 327 16.65 -2.35 23.49
N VAL A 328 16.14 -1.27 24.07
CA VAL A 328 15.04 -0.45 23.53
C VAL A 328 15.52 0.76 22.73
N SER A 329 16.73 1.29 23.01
CA SER A 329 17.27 2.52 22.43
C SER A 329 18.40 2.30 21.44
N ASP A 330 19.16 1.22 21.59
CA ASP A 330 20.28 0.83 20.71
C ASP A 330 19.94 -0.52 20.04
N SER A 331 18.91 -0.50 19.19
CA SER A 331 18.73 -1.58 18.23
C SER A 331 19.65 -1.34 17.04
N ASP A 332 20.93 -1.70 17.21
CA ASP A 332 21.88 -1.87 16.11
C ASP A 332 21.27 -2.86 15.09
N PRO A 333 21.06 -2.47 13.82
CA PRO A 333 20.24 -3.20 12.84
C PRO A 333 20.60 -4.66 12.55
N SER A 334 21.76 -5.14 13.02
CA SER A 334 22.32 -6.47 12.72
C SER A 334 22.27 -7.48 13.87
N SER A 335 21.84 -7.10 15.08
CA SER A 335 21.86 -8.02 16.22
C SER A 335 20.64 -8.95 16.25
N ALA A 336 20.89 -10.26 16.25
CA ALA A 336 19.88 -11.33 16.18
C ALA A 336 18.96 -11.46 17.42
N LEU A 337 19.04 -10.53 18.39
CA LEU A 337 18.11 -10.46 19.52
C LEU A 337 16.90 -9.59 19.16
N ASN A 338 16.13 -10.07 18.17
CA ASN A 338 14.79 -9.56 17.88
C ASN A 338 13.84 -9.96 19.02
N ILE A 339 13.63 -9.07 19.99
CA ILE A 339 12.66 -9.29 21.07
C ILE A 339 11.29 -8.79 20.59
N ILE A 340 10.60 -9.60 19.80
CA ILE A 340 9.24 -9.34 19.28
C ILE A 340 8.31 -10.45 19.76
N GLY A 341 7.15 -10.10 20.35
CA GLY A 341 6.06 -11.04 20.67
C GLY A 341 5.88 -11.41 22.15
N HIS A 342 5.98 -10.44 23.07
CA HIS A 342 5.97 -10.71 24.51
C HIS A 342 4.69 -10.28 25.26
N GLU A 343 3.52 -10.27 24.64
CA GLU A 343 2.24 -10.44 25.38
C GLU A 343 2.32 -11.63 26.37
N PRO A 344 2.78 -12.84 25.96
CA PRO A 344 2.91 -13.97 26.88
C PRO A 344 4.08 -13.87 27.86
N LEU A 345 5.18 -13.19 27.49
CA LEU A 345 6.31 -13.01 28.41
C LEU A 345 6.02 -11.92 29.45
N PHE A 346 5.18 -10.93 29.10
CA PHE A 346 4.65 -9.91 30.00
C PHE A 346 3.67 -10.53 31.01
N VAL A 347 2.75 -11.37 30.54
CA VAL A 347 1.89 -12.19 31.42
C VAL A 347 2.78 -13.08 32.30
N ALA A 348 3.76 -13.79 31.74
CA ALA A 348 4.67 -14.63 32.52
C ALA A 348 5.49 -13.83 33.55
N MET A 349 5.91 -12.61 33.23
CA MET A 349 6.66 -11.74 34.14
C MET A 349 5.76 -11.19 35.26
N ILE A 350 4.51 -10.83 34.97
CA ILE A 350 3.50 -10.48 35.98
C ILE A 350 3.22 -11.68 36.88
N TYR A 351 2.99 -12.87 36.31
CA TYR A 351 2.79 -14.10 37.08
C TYR A 351 4.04 -14.44 37.91
N ALA A 352 5.25 -14.26 37.38
CA ALA A 352 6.48 -14.45 38.13
C ALA A 352 6.61 -13.44 39.28
N LEU A 353 6.26 -12.17 39.07
CA LEU A 353 6.28 -11.14 40.12
C LEU A 353 5.25 -11.44 41.21
N VAL A 354 4.05 -11.90 40.83
CA VAL A 354 3.00 -12.35 41.76
C VAL A 354 3.48 -13.59 42.52
N CYS A 355 4.06 -14.58 41.84
CA CYS A 355 4.61 -15.78 42.46
C CYS A 355 5.77 -15.47 43.42
N VAL A 356 6.67 -14.56 43.07
CA VAL A 356 7.76 -14.10 43.95
C VAL A 356 7.20 -13.34 45.15
N SER A 357 6.20 -12.48 44.95
CA SER A 357 5.53 -11.76 46.04
C SER A 357 4.82 -12.72 47.01
N LEU A 358 4.15 -13.75 46.48
CA LEU A 358 3.52 -14.81 47.26
C LEU A 358 4.57 -15.68 47.98
N PHE A 359 5.67 -16.04 47.31
CA PHE A 359 6.76 -16.84 47.87
C PHE A 359 7.50 -16.11 48.99
N VAL A 360 7.83 -14.83 48.81
CA VAL A 360 8.41 -13.98 49.86
C VAL A 360 7.45 -13.87 51.04
N GLY A 361 6.15 -13.73 50.78
CA GLY A 361 5.12 -13.78 51.83
C GLY A 361 5.12 -15.11 52.61
N MET A 362 5.30 -16.25 51.92
CA MET A 362 5.24 -17.58 52.53
C MET A 362 6.51 -17.96 53.30
N VAL A 363 7.69 -17.64 52.77
CA VAL A 363 8.97 -18.10 53.32
C VAL A 363 9.57 -17.13 54.33
N VAL A 364 9.37 -15.82 54.18
CA VAL A 364 10.02 -14.80 55.01
C VAL A 364 9.17 -14.41 56.24
N LEU A 365 7.86 -14.71 56.25
CA LEU A 365 6.94 -14.38 57.35
C LEU A 365 6.38 -15.59 58.12
N PRO A 366 7.16 -16.60 58.54
CA PRO A 366 6.62 -17.73 59.31
C PRO A 366 6.17 -17.34 60.73
N GLY A 367 6.43 -16.10 61.19
CA GLY A 367 6.08 -15.62 62.54
C GLY A 367 4.70 -14.97 62.72
N ALA A 368 3.86 -14.94 61.68
CA ALA A 368 2.55 -14.26 61.70
C ALA A 368 1.39 -15.14 62.23
N GLU A 369 1.69 -16.17 63.02
CA GLU A 369 0.73 -17.22 63.37
C GLU A 369 -0.37 -16.79 64.36
N HIS A 370 -0.18 -15.69 65.10
CA HIS A 370 -0.93 -15.46 66.34
C HIS A 370 -2.12 -14.46 66.27
N ARG A 371 -2.58 -14.04 65.07
CA ARG A 371 -3.82 -13.21 64.97
C ARG A 371 -4.73 -13.63 63.82
N PRO A 372 -5.97 -14.07 64.10
CA PRO A 372 -6.87 -14.66 63.10
C PRO A 372 -7.49 -13.67 62.09
N GLY A 373 -7.35 -12.34 62.26
CA GLY A 373 -7.92 -11.35 61.32
C GLY A 373 -6.94 -10.70 60.32
N GLY A 374 -5.65 -10.59 60.68
CA GLY A 374 -4.64 -9.92 59.84
C GLY A 374 -4.15 -10.79 58.66
N LYS A 375 -4.25 -12.11 58.81
CA LYS A 375 -3.91 -13.09 57.77
C LYS A 375 -4.79 -12.94 56.52
N ALA A 376 -6.09 -12.68 56.66
CA ALA A 376 -6.96 -12.60 55.49
C ALA A 376 -6.66 -11.35 54.64
N ILE A 377 -6.47 -10.19 55.28
CA ILE A 377 -6.42 -8.90 54.57
C ILE A 377 -5.12 -8.75 53.77
N PHE A 378 -3.94 -9.05 54.34
CA PHE A 378 -2.69 -8.88 53.59
C PHE A 378 -2.51 -9.92 52.48
N TRP A 379 -2.93 -11.17 52.74
CA TRP A 379 -2.79 -12.28 51.80
C TRP A 379 -3.80 -12.27 50.65
N THR A 380 -4.98 -11.68 50.85
CA THR A 380 -5.98 -11.55 49.78
C THR A 380 -5.93 -10.18 49.14
N ALA A 381 -5.91 -9.09 49.92
CA ALA A 381 -6.07 -7.75 49.36
C ALA A 381 -4.88 -7.31 48.52
N PHE A 382 -3.63 -7.59 48.91
CA PHE A 382 -2.48 -7.10 48.14
C PHE A 382 -2.33 -7.76 46.76
N PRO A 383 -2.42 -9.11 46.62
CA PRO A 383 -2.45 -9.75 45.31
C PRO A 383 -3.70 -9.36 44.50
N LEU A 384 -4.88 -9.21 45.13
CA LEU A 384 -6.10 -8.76 44.44
C LEU A 384 -6.02 -7.30 43.97
N LEU A 385 -5.32 -6.42 44.68
CA LEU A 385 -5.13 -5.02 44.29
C LEU A 385 -4.12 -4.92 43.13
N LEU A 386 -3.07 -5.74 43.15
CA LEU A 386 -2.13 -5.89 42.03
C LEU A 386 -2.81 -6.52 40.81
N LEU A 387 -3.62 -7.57 41.00
CA LEU A 387 -4.40 -8.16 39.91
C LEU A 387 -5.42 -7.15 39.38
N GLY A 388 -6.14 -6.45 40.26
CA GLY A 388 -7.14 -5.45 39.89
C GLY A 388 -6.55 -4.24 39.18
N ALA A 389 -5.41 -3.73 39.64
CA ALA A 389 -4.70 -2.65 38.96
C ALA A 389 -4.19 -3.08 37.57
N ASN A 390 -3.66 -4.30 37.45
CA ASN A 390 -3.25 -4.84 36.15
C ASN A 390 -4.45 -5.12 35.23
N PHE A 391 -5.55 -5.63 35.76
CA PHE A 391 -6.79 -5.89 35.01
C PHE A 391 -7.42 -4.58 34.54
N CYS A 392 -7.44 -3.54 35.38
CA CYS A 392 -7.86 -2.20 35.00
C CYS A 392 -6.93 -1.59 33.96
N LEU A 393 -5.61 -1.79 34.04
CA LEU A 393 -4.68 -1.31 33.01
C LEU A 393 -4.92 -2.01 31.67
N TYR A 394 -5.07 -3.33 31.69
CA TYR A 394 -5.35 -4.15 30.52
C TYR A 394 -6.68 -3.76 29.87
N TYR A 395 -7.75 -3.64 30.65
CA TYR A 395 -9.06 -3.23 30.12
C TYR A 395 -9.14 -1.75 29.76
N TRP A 396 -8.36 -0.87 30.38
CA TRP A 396 -8.26 0.53 29.96
C TRP A 396 -7.54 0.64 28.61
N LEU A 397 -6.54 -0.21 28.36
CA LEU A 397 -5.89 -0.35 27.05
C LEU A 397 -6.84 -0.94 25.99
N ASP A 398 -7.68 -1.91 26.34
CA ASP A 398 -8.71 -2.46 25.44
C ASP A 398 -9.87 -1.47 25.20
N LEU A 399 -10.30 -0.73 26.22
CA LEU A 399 -11.38 0.26 26.12
C LEU A 399 -10.96 1.47 25.29
N THR A 400 -9.71 1.92 25.44
CA THR A 400 -9.13 2.93 24.54
C THR A 400 -9.06 2.41 23.10
N MET A 401 -8.76 1.13 22.89
CA MET A 401 -8.85 0.49 21.58
C MET A 401 -10.27 0.57 20.99
N TYR A 402 -11.30 0.23 21.77
CA TYR A 402 -12.70 0.24 21.32
C TYR A 402 -13.21 1.66 21.02
N LEU A 403 -12.84 2.63 21.85
CA LEU A 403 -13.13 4.05 21.64
C LEU A 403 -12.37 4.61 20.43
N GLU A 404 -11.15 4.14 20.17
CA GLU A 404 -10.36 4.49 18.98
C GLU A 404 -10.95 3.89 17.69
N TYR A 405 -11.40 2.65 17.70
CA TYR A 405 -12.08 2.02 16.55
C TYR A 405 -13.36 2.77 16.15
N SER A 406 -14.13 3.21 17.14
CA SER A 406 -15.34 4.01 16.94
C SER A 406 -15.05 5.45 16.51
N LEU A 407 -14.02 6.10 17.05
CA LEU A 407 -13.58 7.44 16.64
C LEU A 407 -12.92 7.48 15.25
N LEU A 408 -12.31 6.38 14.80
CA LEU A 408 -11.69 6.24 13.48
C LEU A 408 -12.64 5.75 12.38
N GLY A 409 -13.94 5.57 12.70
CA GLY A 409 -14.97 5.17 11.73
C GLY A 409 -14.85 3.74 11.20
N MET A 410 -14.06 2.87 11.86
CA MET A 410 -13.90 1.48 11.46
C MET A 410 -14.94 0.63 12.19
N LYS A 411 -15.93 0.09 11.47
CA LYS A 411 -16.76 -1.01 12.00
C LYS A 411 -15.84 -2.20 12.28
N PRO A 412 -15.93 -2.84 13.46
CA PRO A 412 -15.26 -4.11 13.66
C PRO A 412 -15.85 -5.10 12.64
N ASN A 413 -14.99 -5.68 11.80
CA ASN A 413 -15.40 -6.85 11.01
C ASN A 413 -15.67 -7.97 12.01
N GLY A 414 -16.89 -8.50 11.96
CA GLY A 414 -17.39 -9.54 12.86
C GLY A 414 -16.72 -10.88 12.70
#